data_AF-A0A3D0YHM8-F1
#
_entry.id   AF-A0A3D0YHM8-F1
#
_cell.length_a   1.000
_cell.length_b   1.000
_cell.length_c   1.000
_cell.angle_alpha   90.00
_cell.angle_beta   90.00
_cell.angle_gamma   90.00
#
_symmetry.space_group_name_H-M   'P 1'
#
loop_
_entity.id
_entity.type
_entity.pdbx_description
1 polymer ?
#
loop_
_entity_poly.entity_id
_entity_poly.type
_entity_poly.pdbx_seq_one_letter_code
_entity_poly.pdbx_strand_id
1 'polypeptide(L)'
;MAKKQNPQILSPENYIRQRARSLPIFKCLVNKGWEEGGLAQVTIARRHINGNITYCSFLVDLHCLGVKDTFYDFNITEEQFDVMRDRMSQGYDLVEIDYVLAHNIIHAGWEFGEETGFKPHKDFLSITQYMLEEDNDEIPLIEIACGDSDGKPIYVQSPYDDEASVRRIIAQLEKNVGRGNYRFVTQDDIWDEEDSDEEDDEDWDDNDAFFLDDSEEDAEMIYFQEYAQNSYEENVRIFLELSQYLAELDRMPEPDDDDDEGDDNFLRLNALADLLYQEMLPVDEVERWLDRWSAESTLYAITESAFHEMIGLTDKTSLTQKDISYIRSETDSQKLDKYFQKKWGDLPYPTALKIQDMEESPLKSKRIAAALARFPNYGLIKLEDMMNRIIENRLNEEEIYYQSVFGDRREITSAEYARLQTMRLGYFLQCENLAGLESLYYDIEEEFEFDDNLDEHIGVLQSLLLASRIAMLRNALLELDSQ
;
A
#
# COMPACT_ATOMS: atom_id res chain seq x y z
N MET A 1 -37.77 1.89 32.78
CA MET A 1 -36.34 2.15 33.07
C MET A 1 -35.61 2.14 31.73
N ALA A 2 -35.19 3.30 31.26
CA ALA A 2 -34.41 3.41 30.03
C ALA A 2 -33.04 2.75 30.25
N LYS A 3 -32.65 1.81 29.37
CA LYS A 3 -31.29 1.27 29.34
C LYS A 3 -30.35 2.44 29.03
N LYS A 4 -29.50 2.83 29.97
CA LYS A 4 -28.33 3.66 29.69
C LYS A 4 -27.46 2.86 28.73
N GLN A 5 -27.38 3.30 27.47
CA GLN A 5 -26.32 2.88 26.56
C GLN A 5 -25.00 3.38 27.17
N ASN A 6 -24.04 2.47 27.36
CA ASN A 6 -22.65 2.88 27.58
C ASN A 6 -22.20 3.63 26.33
N PRO A 7 -21.51 4.79 26.44
CA PRO A 7 -20.89 5.41 25.30
C PRO A 7 -19.87 4.43 24.72
N GLN A 8 -20.08 4.02 23.47
CA GLN A 8 -19.07 3.27 22.71
C GLN A 8 -17.84 4.18 22.60
N ILE A 9 -16.69 3.69 23.07
CA ILE A 9 -15.40 4.34 22.82
C ILE A 9 -15.17 4.16 21.31
N LEU A 10 -15.16 5.27 20.57
CA LEU A 10 -14.84 5.28 19.15
C LEU A 10 -13.33 5.07 19.00
N SER A 11 -12.91 4.32 17.97
CA SER A 11 -11.51 4.33 17.53
C SER A 11 -11.13 5.73 17.03
N PRO A 12 -9.84 6.10 17.00
CA PRO A 12 -9.37 7.40 16.50
C PRO A 12 -9.97 7.78 15.14
N GLU A 13 -9.89 6.88 14.15
CA GLU A 13 -10.41 7.06 12.79
C GLU A 13 -11.91 7.33 12.80
N ASN A 14 -12.67 6.52 13.55
CA ASN A 14 -14.12 6.68 13.64
C ASN A 14 -14.52 7.96 14.40
N TYR A 15 -13.68 8.40 15.33
CA TYR A 15 -13.86 9.69 15.97
C TYR A 15 -13.64 10.82 14.95
N ILE A 16 -12.56 10.78 14.18
CA ILE A 16 -12.27 11.81 13.17
C ILE A 16 -13.43 11.90 12.18
N ARG A 17 -13.85 10.77 11.60
CA ARG A 17 -14.99 10.67 10.66
C ARG A 17 -16.28 11.30 11.18
N GLN A 18 -16.59 11.11 12.46
CA GLN A 18 -17.92 11.44 13.00
C GLN A 18 -17.95 12.70 13.84
N ARG A 19 -16.81 13.14 14.39
CA ARG A 19 -16.76 14.11 15.50
C ARG A 19 -15.70 15.18 15.34
N ALA A 20 -14.69 15.04 14.49
CA ALA A 20 -13.61 16.04 14.38
C ALA A 20 -14.15 17.47 14.14
N ARG A 21 -15.05 17.65 13.18
CA ARG A 21 -15.70 18.95 12.86
C ARG A 21 -16.41 19.62 14.04
N SER A 22 -16.82 18.85 15.04
CA SER A 22 -17.50 19.40 16.23
C SER A 22 -16.55 19.95 17.29
N LEU A 23 -15.25 19.66 17.17
CA LEU A 23 -14.24 20.19 18.07
C LEU A 23 -13.83 21.61 17.66
N PRO A 24 -13.60 22.52 18.62
CA PRO A 24 -13.07 23.83 18.30
C PRO A 24 -11.67 23.73 17.67
N ILE A 25 -11.42 24.55 16.65
CA ILE A 25 -10.08 24.74 16.08
C ILE A 25 -9.14 25.20 17.19
N PHE A 26 -8.00 24.54 17.28
CA PHE A 26 -6.89 24.94 18.13
C PHE A 26 -5.90 25.79 17.35
N LYS A 27 -5.30 25.23 16.29
CA LYS A 27 -4.31 25.88 15.43
C LYS A 27 -4.40 25.31 14.01
N CYS A 28 -4.05 26.13 13.03
CA CYS A 28 -3.75 25.69 11.68
C CYS A 28 -2.35 26.17 11.32
N LEU A 29 -1.56 25.31 10.67
CA LEU A 29 -0.17 25.60 10.31
C LEU A 29 0.03 25.33 8.82
N VAL A 30 0.95 26.05 8.19
CA VAL A 30 1.47 25.75 6.85
C VAL A 30 2.97 26.06 6.80
N ASN A 31 3.74 25.36 5.96
CA ASN A 31 5.14 25.72 5.69
C ASN A 31 5.25 27.06 4.97
N LYS A 32 6.30 27.84 5.24
CA LYS A 32 6.64 29.02 4.43
C LYS A 32 7.04 28.62 3.00
N GLY A 33 6.81 29.51 2.05
CA GLY A 33 7.21 29.32 0.65
C GLY A 33 6.27 28.40 -0.14
N TRP A 34 5.20 27.89 0.49
CA TRP A 34 4.22 27.03 -0.18
C TRP A 34 3.56 27.70 -1.40
N GLU A 35 3.40 29.03 -1.40
CA GLU A 35 2.82 29.76 -2.54
C GLU A 35 3.71 29.71 -3.80
N GLU A 36 5.03 29.69 -3.63
CA GLU A 36 6.00 29.72 -4.73
C GLU A 36 6.50 28.32 -5.08
N GLY A 37 6.73 27.49 -4.06
CA GLY A 37 7.22 26.11 -4.23
C GLY A 37 6.13 25.12 -4.66
N GLY A 38 4.85 25.45 -4.43
CA GLY A 38 3.70 24.61 -4.81
C GLY A 38 3.52 23.34 -3.97
N LEU A 39 4.38 23.11 -2.97
CA LEU A 39 4.23 22.02 -2.01
C LEU A 39 3.85 22.60 -0.64
N ALA A 40 2.60 22.37 -0.23
CA ALA A 40 2.01 22.88 0.99
C ALA A 40 1.82 21.76 2.02
N GLN A 41 2.56 21.84 3.12
CA GLN A 41 2.38 21.01 4.30
C GLN A 41 1.43 21.72 5.26
N VAL A 42 0.15 21.33 5.25
CA VAL A 42 -0.91 21.98 6.02
C VAL A 42 -1.29 21.10 7.22
N THR A 43 -1.33 21.66 8.43
CA THR A 43 -1.81 20.95 9.63
C THR A 43 -3.04 21.64 10.19
N ILE A 44 -4.08 20.88 10.52
CA ILE A 44 -5.28 21.35 11.21
C ILE A 44 -5.41 20.62 12.53
N ALA A 45 -5.35 21.36 13.62
CA ALA A 45 -5.46 20.85 14.98
C ALA A 45 -6.75 21.33 15.65
N ARG A 46 -7.44 20.42 16.34
CA ARG A 46 -8.67 20.71 17.10
C ARG A 46 -8.53 20.25 18.56
N ARG A 47 -9.11 21.01 19.48
CA ARG A 47 -8.99 20.79 20.94
C ARG A 47 -10.18 20.03 21.50
N HIS A 48 -9.90 18.95 22.22
CA HIS A 48 -10.88 18.17 22.98
C HIS A 48 -11.27 18.85 24.29
N ILE A 49 -12.40 18.41 24.86
CA ILE A 49 -12.90 18.90 26.16
C ILE A 49 -11.95 18.64 27.34
N ASN A 50 -11.07 17.64 27.23
CA ASN A 50 -10.06 17.30 28.24
C ASN A 50 -8.79 18.16 28.11
N GLY A 51 -8.71 19.03 27.10
CA GLY A 51 -7.56 19.89 26.83
C GLY A 51 -6.58 19.32 25.80
N ASN A 52 -6.69 18.03 25.46
CA ASN A 52 -5.85 17.34 24.49
C ASN A 52 -6.19 17.76 23.05
N ILE A 53 -5.34 17.40 22.10
CA ILE A 53 -5.39 17.81 20.70
C ILE A 53 -5.53 16.56 19.83
N THR A 54 -6.35 16.67 18.79
CA THR A 54 -6.25 15.80 17.61
C THR A 54 -5.90 16.69 16.44
N TYR A 55 -4.95 16.27 15.62
CA TYR A 55 -4.60 16.99 14.40
C TYR A 55 -4.60 16.05 13.20
N CYS A 56 -4.80 16.62 12.01
CA CYS A 56 -4.48 15.99 10.75
C CYS A 56 -3.50 16.89 9.99
N SER A 57 -2.50 16.29 9.38
CA SER A 57 -1.54 16.95 8.50
C SER A 57 -1.72 16.44 7.08
N PHE A 58 -1.51 17.33 6.12
CA PHE A 58 -1.76 17.09 4.70
C PHE A 58 -0.55 17.60 3.91
N LEU A 59 -0.01 16.77 3.03
CA LEU A 59 0.98 17.18 2.04
C LEU A 59 0.27 17.40 0.71
N VAL A 60 0.20 18.66 0.29
CA VAL A 60 -0.59 19.09 -0.87
C VAL A 60 0.32 19.62 -1.96
N ASP A 61 0.38 18.94 -3.09
CA ASP A 61 1.03 19.38 -4.31
C ASP A 61 0.03 20.19 -5.16
N LEU A 62 0.18 21.51 -5.09
CA LEU A 62 -0.59 22.49 -5.85
C LEU A 62 -0.13 22.61 -7.29
N HIS A 63 1.02 22.03 -7.66
CA HIS A 63 1.54 22.09 -9.02
C HIS A 63 1.07 20.92 -9.88
N CYS A 64 0.75 19.75 -9.32
CA CYS A 64 0.31 18.61 -10.11
C CYS A 64 -0.58 17.60 -9.40
N LEU A 65 -0.06 16.94 -8.36
CA LEU A 65 -0.59 15.65 -7.87
C LEU A 65 -1.76 15.79 -6.88
N GLY A 66 -1.98 16.98 -6.32
CA GLY A 66 -2.99 17.22 -5.29
C GLY A 66 -2.55 16.71 -3.91
N VAL A 67 -3.48 16.17 -3.11
CA VAL A 67 -3.14 15.67 -1.76
C VAL A 67 -2.34 14.37 -1.86
N LYS A 68 -1.01 14.48 -1.80
CA LYS A 68 -0.06 13.37 -1.93
C LYS A 68 -0.08 12.44 -0.72
N ASP A 69 -0.18 13.01 0.47
CA ASP A 69 -0.09 12.25 1.71
C ASP A 69 -0.86 12.93 2.85
N THR A 70 -1.24 12.17 3.88
CA THR A 70 -1.87 12.66 5.09
C THR A 70 -1.67 11.72 6.26
N PHE A 71 -1.50 12.31 7.45
CA PHE A 71 -1.42 11.57 8.70
C PHE A 71 -2.12 12.31 9.83
N TYR A 72 -2.33 11.64 10.95
CA TYR A 72 -3.05 12.20 12.08
C TYR A 72 -2.56 11.61 13.40
N ASP A 73 -2.78 12.36 14.48
CA ASP A 73 -2.61 11.83 15.83
C ASP A 73 -3.82 12.22 16.68
N PHE A 74 -4.17 11.37 17.63
CA PHE A 74 -5.43 11.43 18.34
C PHE A 74 -5.27 11.62 19.84
N ASN A 75 -5.89 12.71 20.33
CA ASN A 75 -6.05 12.96 21.76
C ASN A 75 -4.71 13.02 22.50
N ILE A 76 -3.71 13.63 21.87
CA ILE A 76 -2.38 13.89 22.44
C ILE A 76 -2.38 15.14 23.33
N THR A 77 -1.39 15.24 24.20
CA THR A 77 -1.18 16.44 25.00
C THR A 77 -0.70 17.62 24.15
N GLU A 78 -0.88 18.85 24.65
CA GLU A 78 -0.35 20.06 23.99
C GLU A 78 1.17 20.06 23.88
N GLU A 79 1.87 19.45 24.86
CA GLU A 79 3.32 19.26 24.82
C GLU A 79 3.74 18.32 23.68
N GLN A 80 3.03 17.21 23.50
CA GLN A 80 3.28 16.30 22.37
C GLN A 80 3.01 16.98 21.01
N PHE A 81 1.96 17.81 20.93
CA PHE A 81 1.69 18.59 19.74
C PHE A 81 2.78 19.63 19.45
N ASP A 82 3.31 20.29 20.48
CA ASP A 82 4.41 21.24 20.33
C ASP A 82 5.70 20.53 19.89
N VAL A 83 6.00 19.34 20.42
CA VAL A 83 7.13 18.50 19.97
C VAL A 83 6.97 18.10 18.51
N MET A 84 5.78 17.64 18.11
CA MET A 84 5.48 17.32 16.71
C MET A 84 5.69 18.54 15.80
N ARG A 85 5.17 19.72 16.19
CA ARG A 85 5.34 20.96 15.43
C ARG A 85 6.83 21.28 15.26
N ASP A 86 7.60 21.18 16.34
CA ASP A 86 9.01 21.51 16.33
C ASP A 86 9.78 20.52 15.44
N ARG A 87 9.44 19.22 15.47
CA ARG A 87 9.98 18.20 14.54
C ARG A 87 9.65 18.55 13.08
N MET A 88 8.39 18.84 12.76
CA MET A 88 7.99 19.23 11.39
C MET A 88 8.69 20.52 10.92
N SER A 89 8.96 21.44 11.85
CA SER A 89 9.59 22.72 11.53
C SER A 89 11.07 22.61 11.20
N GLN A 90 11.70 21.44 11.41
CA GLN A 90 13.11 21.19 11.07
C GLN A 90 13.34 21.02 9.56
N GLY A 91 12.33 20.56 8.81
CA GLY A 91 12.39 20.48 7.35
C GLY A 91 11.87 21.74 6.65
N TYR A 92 10.78 22.32 7.18
CA TYR A 92 10.19 23.55 6.65
C TYR A 92 9.68 24.46 7.77
N ASP A 93 10.06 25.74 7.74
CA ASP A 93 9.55 26.75 8.68
C ASP A 93 8.01 26.80 8.68
N LEU A 94 7.35 26.31 9.73
CA LEU A 94 5.89 26.36 9.85
C LEU A 94 5.40 27.70 10.41
N VAL A 95 4.34 28.24 9.83
CA VAL A 95 3.65 29.46 10.27
C VAL A 95 2.19 29.17 10.58
N GLU A 96 1.66 29.86 11.60
CA GLU A 96 0.24 29.76 11.95
C GLU A 96 -0.61 30.54 10.94
N ILE A 97 -1.65 29.89 10.42
CA ILE A 97 -2.61 30.44 9.48
C ILE A 97 -4.03 30.29 10.01
N ASP A 98 -4.97 31.01 9.41
CA ASP A 98 -6.38 30.83 9.71
C ASP A 98 -6.94 29.56 9.04
N TYR A 99 -8.01 29.03 9.65
CA TYR A 99 -8.67 27.83 9.15
C TYR A 99 -9.18 27.97 7.71
N VAL A 100 -9.64 29.17 7.33
CA VAL A 100 -10.19 29.41 5.99
C VAL A 100 -9.10 29.22 4.94
N LEU A 101 -7.90 29.77 5.17
CA LEU A 101 -6.77 29.53 4.28
C LEU A 101 -6.37 28.05 4.23
N ALA A 102 -6.25 27.38 5.38
CA ALA A 102 -5.89 25.95 5.43
C ALA A 102 -6.90 25.09 4.64
N HIS A 103 -8.19 25.36 4.81
CA HIS A 103 -9.27 24.68 4.11
C HIS A 103 -9.19 24.89 2.59
N ASN A 104 -9.03 26.14 2.14
CA ASN A 104 -8.94 26.45 0.72
C ASN A 104 -7.69 25.85 0.06
N ILE A 105 -6.53 25.81 0.73
CA ILE A 105 -5.31 25.17 0.18
C ILE A 105 -5.56 23.68 -0.10
N ILE A 106 -6.11 22.95 0.88
CA ILE A 106 -6.31 21.51 0.76
C ILE A 106 -7.37 21.19 -0.30
N HIS A 107 -8.47 21.95 -0.33
CA HIS A 107 -9.51 21.78 -1.34
C HIS A 107 -9.02 22.12 -2.75
N ALA A 108 -8.30 23.23 -2.93
CA ALA A 108 -7.74 23.59 -4.23
C ALA A 108 -6.78 22.52 -4.77
N GLY A 109 -5.89 22.00 -3.93
CA GLY A 109 -4.99 20.92 -4.33
C GLY A 109 -5.75 19.61 -4.62
N TRP A 110 -6.73 19.25 -3.80
CA TRP A 110 -7.56 18.07 -4.05
C TRP A 110 -8.29 18.16 -5.39
N GLU A 111 -9.01 19.26 -5.65
CA GLU A 111 -9.75 19.46 -6.89
C GLU A 111 -8.81 19.48 -8.10
N PHE A 112 -7.67 20.20 -7.99
CA PHE A 112 -6.69 20.25 -9.06
C PHE A 112 -6.09 18.88 -9.37
N GLY A 113 -5.75 18.09 -8.35
CA GLY A 113 -5.31 16.71 -8.52
C GLY A 113 -6.34 15.86 -9.27
N GLU A 114 -7.63 15.98 -8.94
CA GLU A 114 -8.69 15.26 -9.67
C GLU A 114 -8.83 15.71 -11.13
N GLU A 115 -8.65 17.00 -11.42
CA GLU A 115 -8.67 17.55 -12.78
C GLU A 115 -7.49 17.06 -13.63
N THR A 116 -6.30 16.93 -13.04
CA THR A 116 -5.11 16.36 -13.68
C THR A 116 -5.15 14.83 -13.72
N GLY A 117 -6.07 14.25 -12.95
CA GLY A 117 -6.48 12.86 -12.94
C GLY A 117 -5.72 11.98 -11.95
N PHE A 118 -5.18 12.58 -10.90
CA PHE A 118 -4.70 11.89 -9.71
C PHE A 118 -5.81 11.82 -8.66
N LYS A 119 -5.82 10.73 -7.89
CA LYS A 119 -6.68 10.63 -6.72
C LYS A 119 -5.86 11.07 -5.50
N PRO A 120 -6.49 11.75 -4.52
CA PRO A 120 -5.82 12.03 -3.27
C PRO A 120 -5.49 10.73 -2.53
N HIS A 121 -4.53 10.80 -1.60
CA HIS A 121 -4.13 9.68 -0.74
C HIS A 121 -5.32 8.93 -0.13
N LYS A 122 -5.25 7.59 -0.02
CA LYS A 122 -6.40 6.77 0.43
C LYS A 122 -6.90 7.17 1.82
N ASP A 123 -5.99 7.53 2.72
CA ASP A 123 -6.31 7.95 4.08
C ASP A 123 -6.90 9.34 4.17
N PHE A 124 -6.67 10.16 3.15
CA PHE A 124 -7.38 11.42 3.01
C PHE A 124 -8.87 11.14 2.83
N LEU A 125 -9.22 10.29 1.87
CA LEU A 125 -10.60 9.94 1.60
C LEU A 125 -11.23 9.12 2.73
N SER A 126 -10.47 8.22 3.33
CA SER A 126 -11.01 7.29 4.32
C SER A 126 -11.12 7.93 5.71
N ILE A 127 -10.26 8.88 6.09
CA ILE A 127 -10.11 9.38 7.47
C ILE A 127 -9.98 10.92 7.55
N THR A 128 -8.94 11.51 6.98
CA THR A 128 -8.51 12.86 7.38
C THR A 128 -9.30 13.98 6.72
N GLN A 129 -9.97 13.75 5.58
CA GLN A 129 -10.91 14.72 4.98
C GLN A 129 -12.02 15.14 5.95
N TYR A 130 -12.37 14.28 6.92
CA TYR A 130 -13.41 14.58 7.90
C TYR A 130 -12.95 15.58 8.97
N MET A 131 -11.67 15.96 8.99
CA MET A 131 -11.16 17.12 9.75
C MET A 131 -11.60 18.45 9.12
N LEU A 132 -11.84 18.46 7.81
CA LEU A 132 -12.31 19.60 7.03
C LEU A 132 -13.83 19.69 7.12
N GLU A 133 -14.33 20.90 7.29
CA GLU A 133 -15.73 21.24 7.09
C GLU A 133 -16.09 21.06 5.60
N GLU A 134 -17.37 20.83 5.32
CA GLU A 134 -17.83 20.65 3.94
C GLU A 134 -17.57 21.94 3.16
N ASP A 135 -17.01 21.81 1.96
CA ASP A 135 -16.76 22.95 1.10
C ASP A 135 -18.10 23.51 0.57
N ASN A 136 -18.53 24.61 1.17
CA ASN A 136 -19.78 25.28 0.90
C ASN A 136 -19.67 26.78 1.24
N ASP A 137 -20.72 27.54 0.93
CA ASP A 137 -20.75 29.01 1.09
C ASP A 137 -20.53 29.51 2.55
N GLU A 138 -20.47 28.64 3.55
CA GLU A 138 -20.14 29.00 4.95
C GLU A 138 -18.64 29.34 5.13
N ILE A 139 -17.77 28.81 4.26
CA ILE A 139 -16.33 29.09 4.27
C ILE A 139 -16.02 30.09 3.16
N PRO A 140 -15.41 31.25 3.46
CA PRO A 140 -15.03 32.20 2.42
C PRO A 140 -14.05 31.58 1.42
N LEU A 141 -14.39 31.66 0.14
CA LEU A 141 -13.53 31.21 -0.94
C LEU A 141 -12.29 32.13 -1.05
N ILE A 142 -11.11 31.51 -0.99
CA ILE A 142 -9.82 32.12 -1.28
C ILE A 142 -9.28 31.44 -2.53
N GLU A 143 -8.97 32.22 -3.56
CA GLU A 143 -8.38 31.68 -4.79
C GLU A 143 -6.93 31.26 -4.52
N ILE A 144 -6.68 29.95 -4.56
CA ILE A 144 -5.35 29.35 -4.46
C ILE A 144 -4.89 29.03 -5.89
N ALA A 145 -3.72 29.54 -6.27
CA ALA A 145 -3.16 29.25 -7.58
C ALA A 145 -2.64 27.80 -7.62
N CYS A 146 -2.99 27.08 -8.69
CA CYS A 146 -2.53 25.72 -8.94
C CYS A 146 -1.94 25.62 -10.36
N GLY A 147 -0.93 24.76 -10.51
CA GLY A 147 -0.15 24.64 -11.75
C GLY A 147 0.76 25.85 -12.03
N ASP A 148 1.18 25.99 -13.28
CA ASP A 148 1.96 27.13 -13.76
C ASP A 148 1.11 28.40 -13.92
N SER A 149 1.71 29.48 -14.44
CA SER A 149 1.01 30.75 -14.67
C SER A 149 -0.19 30.66 -15.64
N ASP A 150 -0.26 29.60 -16.46
CA ASP A 150 -1.38 29.29 -17.36
C ASP A 150 -2.33 28.23 -16.77
N GLY A 151 -2.11 27.78 -15.54
CA GLY A 151 -2.86 26.73 -14.84
C GLY A 151 -2.51 25.32 -15.30
N LYS A 152 -1.37 25.11 -15.98
CA LYS A 152 -0.96 23.79 -16.45
C LYS A 152 -0.20 23.02 -15.36
N PRO A 153 -0.36 21.69 -15.27
CA PRO A 153 0.33 20.91 -14.25
C PRO A 153 1.84 20.94 -14.47
N ILE A 154 2.60 21.11 -13.39
CA ILE A 154 4.05 20.96 -13.35
C ILE A 154 4.35 19.80 -12.40
N TYR A 155 4.75 18.66 -12.95
CA TYR A 155 5.29 17.59 -12.14
C TYR A 155 6.79 17.82 -11.93
N VAL A 156 7.19 17.96 -10.67
CA VAL A 156 8.59 18.05 -10.25
C VAL A 156 8.95 16.71 -9.62
N GLN A 157 9.93 16.02 -10.19
CA GLN A 157 10.38 14.73 -9.68
C GLN A 157 10.99 14.90 -8.27
N SER A 158 10.45 14.15 -7.31
CA SER A 158 11.05 14.02 -5.98
C SER A 158 12.33 13.18 -6.07
N PRO A 159 13.35 13.44 -5.22
CA PRO A 159 14.50 12.52 -5.08
C PRO A 159 14.11 11.09 -4.71
N TYR A 160 12.91 10.91 -4.17
CA TYR A 160 12.33 9.62 -3.78
C TYR A 160 11.39 9.02 -4.83
N ASP A 161 11.10 9.74 -5.93
CA ASP A 161 10.24 9.20 -6.98
C ASP A 161 11.05 8.23 -7.85
N ASP A 162 10.73 6.95 -7.77
CA ASP A 162 11.33 5.94 -8.64
C ASP A 162 10.92 6.13 -10.11
N GLU A 163 11.70 5.52 -10.98
CA GLU A 163 11.55 5.61 -12.42
C GLU A 163 10.16 5.16 -12.93
N ALA A 164 9.58 4.12 -12.34
CA ALA A 164 8.27 3.60 -12.74
C ALA A 164 7.15 4.55 -12.28
N SER A 165 7.24 5.07 -11.06
CA SER A 165 6.34 6.08 -10.50
C SER A 165 6.32 7.36 -11.34
N VAL A 166 7.50 7.84 -11.78
CA VAL A 166 7.62 8.96 -12.73
C VAL A 166 6.89 8.66 -14.04
N ARG A 167 7.11 7.47 -14.63
CA ARG A 167 6.44 7.09 -15.88
C ARG A 167 4.93 6.99 -15.74
N ARG A 168 4.43 6.44 -14.62
CA ARG A 168 2.98 6.38 -14.31
C ARG A 168 2.37 7.77 -14.24
N ILE A 169 3.02 8.69 -13.52
CA ILE A 169 2.57 10.09 -13.40
C ILE A 169 2.52 10.76 -14.77
N ILE A 170 3.59 10.62 -15.58
CA ILE A 170 3.64 11.20 -16.93
C ILE A 170 2.56 10.60 -17.83
N ALA A 171 2.35 9.28 -17.80
CA ALA A 171 1.32 8.62 -18.60
C ALA A 171 -0.09 9.07 -18.22
N GLN A 172 -0.34 9.28 -16.93
CA GLN A 172 -1.61 9.80 -16.42
C GLN A 172 -1.85 11.24 -16.89
N LEU A 173 -0.82 12.10 -16.84
CA LEU A 173 -0.87 13.46 -17.39
C LEU A 173 -1.11 13.46 -18.91
N GLU A 174 -0.41 12.61 -19.67
CA GLU A 174 -0.63 12.48 -21.12
C GLU A 174 -2.07 12.06 -21.45
N LYS A 175 -2.65 11.18 -20.62
CA LYS A 175 -4.02 10.69 -20.80
C LYS A 175 -5.09 11.73 -20.47
N ASN A 176 -4.92 12.49 -19.40
CA ASN A 176 -5.98 13.37 -18.88
C ASN A 176 -5.88 14.81 -19.40
N VAL A 177 -4.69 15.41 -19.36
CA VAL A 177 -4.50 16.80 -19.80
C VAL A 177 -3.92 16.88 -21.21
N GLY A 178 -3.28 15.82 -21.70
CA GLY A 178 -2.78 15.72 -23.07
C GLY A 178 -1.35 16.22 -23.24
N ARG A 179 -0.64 15.61 -24.19
CA ARG A 179 0.76 15.94 -24.49
C ARG A 179 0.95 17.43 -24.82
N GLY A 180 1.86 18.09 -24.11
CA GLY A 180 2.16 19.53 -24.24
C GLY A 180 1.30 20.46 -23.39
N ASN A 181 0.39 19.90 -22.57
CA ASN A 181 -0.42 20.63 -21.60
C ASN A 181 0.02 20.42 -20.15
N TYR A 182 1.19 19.83 -19.94
CA TYR A 182 1.87 19.73 -18.64
C TYR A 182 3.38 19.93 -18.84
N ARG A 183 4.08 20.25 -17.76
CA ARG A 183 5.54 20.31 -17.68
C ARG A 183 6.04 19.23 -16.74
N PHE A 184 7.17 18.61 -17.11
CA PHE A 184 7.92 17.70 -16.26
C PHE A 184 9.28 18.33 -16.03
N VAL A 185 9.71 18.36 -14.77
CA VAL A 185 11.01 18.88 -14.33
C VAL A 185 11.71 17.76 -13.59
N THR A 186 12.87 17.33 -14.11
CA THR A 186 13.70 16.32 -13.45
C THR A 186 14.54 16.97 -12.36
N GLN A 187 15.12 16.15 -11.48
CA GLN A 187 16.07 16.65 -10.49
C GLN A 187 17.23 17.39 -11.18
N ASP A 188 17.84 16.82 -12.23
CA ASP A 188 18.95 17.43 -12.99
C ASP A 188 18.65 18.85 -13.51
N ASP A 189 17.41 19.13 -13.93
CA ASP A 189 17.02 20.45 -14.45
C ASP A 189 16.99 21.55 -13.35
N ILE A 190 16.90 21.16 -12.07
CA ILE A 190 16.86 22.07 -10.91
C ILE A 190 18.28 22.52 -10.53
N TRP A 191 19.28 21.66 -10.71
CA TRP A 191 20.70 21.97 -10.40
C TRP A 191 21.37 22.81 -11.49
N ASP A 192 20.83 22.85 -12.71
CA ASP A 192 21.35 23.67 -13.82
C ASP A 192 20.93 25.16 -13.71
N GLU A 193 19.95 25.52 -12.86
CA GLU A 193 19.52 26.92 -12.66
C GLU A 193 20.11 27.61 -11.42
N GLU A 194 20.70 26.88 -10.46
CA GLU A 194 21.34 27.44 -9.26
C GLU A 194 22.87 27.65 -9.37
N ASP A 195 23.43 27.53 -10.58
CA ASP A 195 24.83 27.84 -10.86
C ASP A 195 25.05 29.36 -11.12
N SER A 196 24.67 30.21 -10.16
CA SER A 196 25.36 31.49 -9.97
C SER A 196 25.23 32.03 -8.55
N ASP A 197 26.35 31.97 -7.84
CA ASP A 197 26.77 32.81 -6.71
C ASP A 197 26.18 32.46 -5.32
N GLU A 198 26.87 31.64 -4.54
CA GLU A 198 27.80 32.10 -3.49
C GLU A 198 28.47 30.90 -2.77
N GLU A 199 29.79 30.95 -2.66
CA GLU A 199 30.61 30.05 -1.84
C GLU A 199 30.23 30.22 -0.37
N ASP A 200 29.84 29.15 0.33
CA ASP A 200 30.11 29.01 1.76
C ASP A 200 30.46 27.55 2.09
N ASP A 201 31.76 27.33 2.22
CA ASP A 201 32.36 26.17 2.87
C ASP A 201 31.96 26.19 4.36
N GLU A 202 31.01 25.37 4.78
CA GLU A 202 30.91 24.94 6.19
C GLU A 202 31.19 23.43 6.28
N ASP A 203 32.33 23.11 6.91
CA ASP A 203 32.73 21.77 7.33
C ASP A 203 31.61 21.13 8.17
N TRP A 204 30.94 20.12 7.61
CA TRP A 204 30.04 19.25 8.37
C TRP A 204 30.88 18.28 9.22
N ASP A 205 30.84 18.48 10.53
CA ASP A 205 31.48 17.63 11.54
C ASP A 205 30.74 16.28 11.58
N ASP A 206 31.42 15.20 11.17
CA ASP A 206 31.02 13.79 11.29
C ASP A 206 30.82 13.41 12.77
N ASN A 207 29.75 13.87 13.44
CA ASN A 207 29.40 13.35 14.78
C ASN A 207 28.02 13.67 15.37
N ASP A 208 26.98 13.91 14.57
CA ASP A 208 25.60 13.87 15.09
C ASP A 208 24.87 12.63 14.56
N ALA A 209 25.21 11.48 15.16
CA ALA A 209 24.42 10.27 15.09
C ALA A 209 23.01 10.58 15.61
N PHE A 210 22.11 10.83 14.67
CA PHE A 210 20.68 11.00 14.82
C PHE A 210 20.10 9.84 15.64
N PHE A 211 19.57 10.15 16.82
CA PHE A 211 18.59 9.29 17.48
C PHE A 211 17.22 9.64 16.89
N LEU A 212 16.92 9.04 15.74
CA LEU A 212 15.56 9.01 15.16
C LEU A 212 14.71 8.02 15.96
N ASP A 213 13.43 8.35 16.04
CA ASP A 213 12.35 7.56 16.65
C ASP A 213 12.03 6.44 15.64
N ASP A 214 12.28 5.18 16.01
CA ASP A 214 12.20 3.97 15.18
C ASP A 214 10.85 3.82 14.46
N SER A 215 10.84 4.01 13.13
CA SER A 215 9.91 3.30 12.25
C SER A 215 10.73 2.29 11.42
N GLU A 216 10.19 1.10 11.17
CA GLU A 216 10.88 0.06 10.38
C GLU A 216 11.21 0.55 8.95
N GLU A 217 10.34 1.39 8.37
CA GLU A 217 10.54 2.00 7.05
C GLU A 217 11.74 2.97 7.02
N ASP A 218 12.00 3.72 8.09
CA ASP A 218 13.17 4.61 8.18
C ASP A 218 14.49 3.81 8.26
N ALA A 219 14.48 2.66 8.95
CA ALA A 219 15.63 1.79 9.10
C ALA A 219 15.99 1.06 7.80
N GLU A 220 14.99 0.56 7.07
CA GLU A 220 15.20 -0.06 5.76
C GLU A 220 15.80 0.93 4.75
N MET A 221 15.31 2.17 4.72
CA MET A 221 15.85 3.23 3.86
C MET A 221 17.30 3.59 4.20
N ILE A 222 17.67 3.58 5.49
CA ILE A 222 19.06 3.78 5.92
C ILE A 222 19.94 2.66 5.35
N TYR A 223 19.50 1.39 5.46
CA TYR A 223 20.24 0.26 4.91
C TYR A 223 20.35 0.29 3.40
N PHE A 224 19.27 0.68 2.70
CA PHE A 224 19.30 0.84 1.26
C PHE A 224 20.38 1.85 0.83
N GLN A 225 20.43 3.02 1.49
CA GLN A 225 21.44 4.04 1.20
C GLN A 225 22.87 3.60 1.54
N GLU A 226 23.04 2.85 2.64
CA GLU A 226 24.34 2.26 3.02
C GLU A 226 24.82 1.29 1.93
N TYR A 227 23.96 0.36 1.52
CA TYR A 227 24.31 -0.68 0.55
C TYR A 227 24.41 -0.15 -0.89
N ALA A 228 23.72 0.93 -1.25
CA ALA A 228 23.84 1.58 -2.55
C ALA A 228 25.25 2.14 -2.81
N GLN A 229 26.06 2.37 -1.77
CA GLN A 229 27.45 2.82 -1.90
C GLN A 229 28.44 1.68 -2.20
N ASN A 230 28.02 0.43 -2.01
CA ASN A 230 28.85 -0.74 -2.23
C ASN A 230 28.91 -1.12 -3.72
N SER A 231 29.90 -1.94 -4.08
CA SER A 231 29.89 -2.61 -5.39
C SER A 231 28.83 -3.72 -5.44
N TYR A 232 28.32 -4.03 -6.63
CA TYR A 232 27.44 -5.17 -6.87
C TYR A 232 27.96 -6.46 -6.23
N GLU A 233 29.23 -6.82 -6.43
CA GLU A 233 29.81 -8.05 -5.90
C GLU A 233 29.86 -8.07 -4.36
N GLU A 234 29.96 -6.90 -3.73
CA GLU A 234 29.92 -6.76 -2.28
C GLU A 234 28.50 -6.95 -1.75
N ASN A 235 27.49 -6.33 -2.38
CA ASN A 235 26.08 -6.53 -2.03
C ASN A 235 25.65 -7.98 -2.20
N VAL A 236 26.06 -8.64 -3.30
CA VAL A 236 25.82 -10.08 -3.50
C VAL A 236 26.42 -10.91 -2.37
N ARG A 237 27.67 -10.65 -1.98
CA ARG A 237 28.33 -11.38 -0.90
C ARG A 237 27.59 -11.23 0.44
N ILE A 238 27.23 -9.99 0.80
CA ILE A 238 26.52 -9.68 2.05
C ILE A 238 25.13 -10.33 2.04
N PHE A 239 24.39 -10.20 0.94
CA PHE A 239 23.08 -10.82 0.78
C PHE A 239 23.12 -12.35 0.90
N LEU A 240 24.11 -13.01 0.29
CA LEU A 240 24.26 -14.46 0.39
C LEU A 240 24.60 -14.93 1.82
N GLU A 241 25.39 -14.15 2.56
CA GLU A 241 25.73 -14.41 3.96
C GLU A 241 24.51 -14.24 4.88
N LEU A 242 23.80 -13.12 4.77
CA LEU A 242 22.60 -12.81 5.57
C LEU A 242 21.44 -13.77 5.26
N SER A 243 21.17 -14.05 3.99
CA SER A 243 20.12 -15.00 3.59
C SER A 243 20.42 -16.43 4.02
N GLN A 244 21.69 -16.82 4.14
CA GLN A 244 22.06 -18.12 4.72
C GLN A 244 21.77 -18.15 6.22
N TYR A 245 22.07 -17.08 6.95
CA TYR A 245 21.76 -16.98 8.38
C TYR A 245 20.26 -17.15 8.65
N LEU A 246 19.40 -16.47 7.88
CA LEU A 246 17.94 -16.64 8.01
C LEU A 246 17.46 -18.05 7.63
N ALA A 247 18.10 -18.72 6.66
CA ALA A 247 17.75 -20.09 6.30
C ALA A 247 18.14 -21.12 7.39
N GLU A 248 19.10 -20.77 8.27
CA GLU A 248 19.52 -21.59 9.41
C GLU A 248 18.65 -21.35 10.66
N LEU A 249 17.88 -20.25 10.70
CA LEU A 249 16.81 -20.03 11.66
C LEU A 249 15.60 -20.89 11.25
N ASP A 250 15.14 -21.77 12.14
CA ASP A 250 14.00 -22.69 11.90
C ASP A 250 12.63 -21.95 11.76
N ARG A 251 12.64 -20.60 11.74
CA ARG A 251 11.50 -19.68 11.61
C ARG A 251 12.00 -18.32 11.10
N MET A 252 11.24 -17.65 10.22
CA MET A 252 11.47 -16.22 9.95
C MET A 252 11.11 -15.41 11.20
N PRO A 253 11.87 -14.34 11.53
CA PRO A 253 11.47 -13.41 12.58
C PRO A 253 10.06 -12.87 12.25
N GLU A 254 9.16 -12.90 13.22
CA GLU A 254 7.94 -12.08 13.16
C GLU A 254 8.27 -10.75 13.84
N PRO A 255 7.74 -9.59 13.36
CA PRO A 255 8.02 -8.25 13.90
C PRO A 255 7.58 -8.01 15.38
N ASP A 256 7.18 -9.08 16.09
CA ASP A 256 6.78 -9.10 17.50
C ASP A 256 7.68 -10.01 18.36
N ASP A 257 8.70 -10.66 17.80
CA ASP A 257 9.67 -11.42 18.59
C ASP A 257 10.66 -10.40 19.23
N ASP A 258 10.80 -10.38 20.58
CA ASP A 258 11.67 -9.47 21.37
C ASP A 258 13.20 -9.58 21.06
N ASP A 259 13.58 -9.91 19.83
CA ASP A 259 14.95 -10.14 19.35
C ASP A 259 15.33 -9.05 18.35
N ASP A 260 15.70 -7.86 18.86
CA ASP A 260 16.09 -6.66 18.08
C ASP A 260 17.12 -6.97 16.95
N GLU A 261 17.93 -8.03 17.09
CA GLU A 261 18.89 -8.46 16.06
C GLU A 261 18.24 -9.21 14.87
N GLY A 262 17.10 -9.85 15.07
CA GLY A 262 16.36 -10.61 14.04
C GLY A 262 15.67 -9.69 13.04
N ASP A 263 15.01 -8.65 13.54
CA ASP A 263 14.32 -7.64 12.73
C ASP A 263 15.32 -6.76 11.96
N ASP A 264 16.45 -6.39 12.59
CA ASP A 264 17.52 -5.62 11.92
C ASP A 264 18.12 -6.36 10.71
N ASN A 265 18.40 -7.66 10.87
CA ASN A 265 18.94 -8.48 9.78
C ASN A 265 17.93 -8.67 8.65
N PHE A 266 16.65 -8.70 8.98
CA PHE A 266 15.58 -8.81 8.00
C PHE A 266 15.44 -7.53 7.16
N LEU A 267 15.44 -6.35 7.80
CA LEU A 267 15.41 -5.06 7.10
C LEU A 267 16.63 -4.88 6.18
N ARG A 268 17.83 -5.24 6.66
CA ARG A 268 19.05 -5.26 5.83
C ARG A 268 18.90 -6.18 4.61
N LEU A 269 18.29 -7.35 4.81
CA LEU A 269 18.13 -8.33 3.75
C LEU A 269 17.13 -7.87 2.69
N ASN A 270 16.06 -7.19 3.08
CA ASN A 270 15.07 -6.64 2.15
C ASN A 270 15.68 -5.47 1.35
N ALA A 271 16.37 -4.53 2.00
CA ALA A 271 17.10 -3.46 1.33
C ALA A 271 18.13 -3.97 0.30
N LEU A 272 18.89 -5.02 0.65
CA LEU A 272 19.81 -5.68 -0.28
C LEU A 272 19.08 -6.37 -1.42
N ALA A 273 17.93 -7.00 -1.16
CA ALA A 273 17.14 -7.64 -2.19
C ALA A 273 16.69 -6.60 -3.22
N ASP A 274 16.18 -5.45 -2.79
CA ASP A 274 15.72 -4.37 -3.66
C ASP A 274 16.84 -3.89 -4.60
N LEU A 275 18.01 -3.56 -4.05
CA LEU A 275 19.17 -3.15 -4.85
C LEU A 275 19.56 -4.22 -5.88
N LEU A 276 19.62 -5.48 -5.46
CA LEU A 276 20.03 -6.57 -6.33
C LEU A 276 18.99 -6.87 -7.42
N TYR A 277 17.70 -6.76 -7.12
CA TYR A 277 16.65 -6.86 -8.14
C TYR A 277 16.74 -5.72 -9.16
N GLN A 278 16.95 -4.48 -8.70
CA GLN A 278 17.13 -3.31 -9.58
C GLN A 278 18.34 -3.46 -10.52
N GLU A 279 19.45 -4.02 -10.02
CA GLU A 279 20.65 -4.24 -10.83
C GLU A 279 20.54 -5.45 -11.77
N MET A 280 19.87 -6.53 -11.34
CA MET A 280 19.78 -7.78 -12.10
C MET A 280 18.71 -7.77 -13.18
N LEU A 281 17.59 -7.07 -12.95
CA LEU A 281 16.43 -7.15 -13.81
C LEU A 281 16.34 -5.97 -14.78
N PRO A 282 16.03 -6.22 -16.07
CA PRO A 282 15.68 -5.15 -16.97
C PRO A 282 14.39 -4.45 -16.50
N VAL A 283 14.45 -3.13 -16.29
CA VAL A 283 13.30 -2.31 -15.86
C VAL A 283 12.08 -2.56 -16.74
N ASP A 284 12.25 -2.57 -18.07
CA ASP A 284 11.17 -2.83 -19.04
C ASP A 284 10.43 -4.16 -18.81
N GLU A 285 11.10 -5.18 -18.25
CA GLU A 285 10.48 -6.49 -18.01
C GLU A 285 9.57 -6.49 -16.77
N VAL A 286 10.01 -5.83 -15.70
CA VAL A 286 9.21 -5.64 -14.47
C VAL A 286 8.01 -4.73 -14.78
N GLU A 287 8.24 -3.64 -15.50
CA GLU A 287 7.18 -2.69 -15.88
C GLU A 287 6.10 -3.30 -16.76
N ARG A 288 6.50 -4.18 -17.70
CA ARG A 288 5.53 -4.92 -18.52
C ARG A 288 4.54 -5.71 -17.65
N TRP A 289 4.97 -6.19 -16.49
CA TRP A 289 4.10 -6.88 -15.55
C TRP A 289 3.28 -5.91 -14.71
N LEU A 290 3.89 -4.85 -14.16
CA LEU A 290 3.19 -3.81 -13.40
C LEU A 290 2.06 -3.17 -14.22
N ASP A 291 2.29 -2.86 -15.50
CA ASP A 291 1.27 -2.36 -16.41
C ASP A 291 0.06 -3.29 -16.52
N ARG A 292 0.31 -4.61 -16.49
CA ARG A 292 -0.77 -5.63 -16.54
C ARG A 292 -1.55 -5.65 -15.23
N TRP A 293 -0.86 -5.59 -14.09
CA TRP A 293 -1.51 -5.59 -12.78
C TRP A 293 -2.31 -4.33 -12.57
N SER A 294 -1.74 -3.17 -12.87
CA SER A 294 -2.43 -1.87 -12.84
C SER A 294 -3.65 -1.84 -13.76
N ALA A 295 -3.56 -2.35 -14.99
CA ALA A 295 -4.72 -2.44 -15.86
C ALA A 295 -5.82 -3.35 -15.29
N GLU A 296 -5.42 -4.45 -14.64
CA GLU A 296 -6.33 -5.43 -14.09
C GLU A 296 -6.99 -4.99 -12.77
N SER A 297 -6.26 -4.29 -11.89
CA SER A 297 -6.78 -3.79 -10.61
C SER A 297 -7.96 -2.83 -10.82
N THR A 298 -8.02 -2.12 -11.95
CA THR A 298 -9.17 -1.28 -12.31
C THR A 298 -10.47 -2.05 -12.59
N LEU A 299 -10.41 -3.38 -12.76
CA LEU A 299 -11.56 -4.21 -13.10
C LEU A 299 -12.41 -4.59 -11.88
N TYR A 300 -11.83 -4.55 -10.68
CA TYR A 300 -12.49 -5.02 -9.46
C TYR A 300 -12.15 -4.14 -8.24
N ALA A 301 -12.95 -4.27 -7.19
CA ALA A 301 -12.67 -3.72 -5.87
C ALA A 301 -12.53 -4.85 -4.85
N ILE A 302 -11.61 -4.70 -3.90
CA ILE A 302 -11.43 -5.63 -2.80
C ILE A 302 -12.33 -5.18 -1.65
N THR A 303 -13.30 -6.01 -1.28
CA THR A 303 -14.32 -5.64 -0.29
C THR A 303 -15.04 -6.84 0.30
N GLU A 304 -15.35 -6.73 1.58
CA GLU A 304 -16.15 -7.73 2.31
C GLU A 304 -17.61 -7.81 1.87
N SER A 305 -18.11 -6.84 1.10
CA SER A 305 -19.43 -6.96 0.47
C SER A 305 -19.55 -8.16 -0.47
N ALA A 306 -18.43 -8.60 -1.04
CA ALA A 306 -18.33 -9.74 -1.95
C ALA A 306 -18.42 -11.10 -1.25
N PHE A 307 -18.42 -11.16 0.10
CA PHE A 307 -18.39 -12.44 0.83
C PHE A 307 -19.52 -13.40 0.45
N HIS A 308 -20.70 -12.86 0.11
CA HIS A 308 -21.82 -13.68 -0.35
C HIS A 308 -21.53 -14.40 -1.68
N GLU A 309 -20.94 -13.71 -2.65
CA GLU A 309 -20.51 -14.30 -3.93
C GLU A 309 -19.35 -15.26 -3.73
N MET A 310 -18.38 -14.90 -2.87
CA MET A 310 -17.27 -15.78 -2.49
C MET A 310 -17.79 -17.13 -2.00
N ILE A 311 -18.82 -17.16 -1.14
CA ILE A 311 -19.37 -18.44 -0.65
C ILE A 311 -20.29 -19.15 -1.67
N GLY A 312 -20.57 -18.53 -2.81
CA GLY A 312 -21.41 -19.05 -3.89
C GLY A 312 -22.89 -18.66 -3.83
N LEU A 313 -23.26 -17.64 -3.04
CA LEU A 313 -24.61 -17.07 -3.05
C LEU A 313 -24.74 -15.96 -4.09
N THR A 314 -25.86 -15.94 -4.80
CA THR A 314 -26.20 -14.87 -5.76
C THR A 314 -26.98 -13.72 -5.15
N ASP A 315 -27.48 -13.88 -3.93
CA ASP A 315 -28.29 -12.88 -3.23
C ASP A 315 -27.67 -12.55 -1.87
N LYS A 316 -27.17 -11.32 -1.75
CA LYS A 316 -26.56 -10.78 -0.52
C LYS A 316 -27.52 -10.79 0.67
N THR A 317 -28.83 -10.64 0.47
CA THR A 317 -29.80 -10.57 1.58
C THR A 317 -30.00 -11.88 2.31
N SER A 318 -29.58 -13.00 1.69
CA SER A 318 -29.60 -14.33 2.26
C SER A 318 -28.50 -14.58 3.32
N LEU A 319 -27.54 -13.65 3.44
CA LEU A 319 -26.40 -13.73 4.34
C LEU A 319 -26.52 -12.69 5.47
N THR A 320 -26.45 -13.14 6.73
CA THR A 320 -26.48 -12.25 7.91
C THR A 320 -25.10 -12.16 8.56
N GLN A 321 -24.86 -11.10 9.35
CA GLN A 321 -23.59 -10.93 10.08
C GLN A 321 -23.24 -12.13 10.98
N LYS A 322 -24.24 -12.75 11.60
CA LYS A 322 -24.04 -13.95 12.43
C LYS A 322 -23.51 -15.14 11.63
N ASP A 323 -23.88 -15.20 10.36
CA ASP A 323 -23.46 -16.28 9.47
C ASP A 323 -22.01 -16.05 9.05
N ILE A 324 -21.67 -14.81 8.70
CA ILE A 324 -20.28 -14.41 8.39
C ILE A 324 -19.38 -14.75 9.57
N SER A 325 -19.74 -14.32 10.79
CA SER A 325 -18.97 -14.63 11.99
C SER A 325 -18.84 -16.14 12.24
N TYR A 326 -19.92 -16.90 12.05
CA TYR A 326 -19.87 -18.36 12.21
C TYR A 326 -18.93 -19.01 11.20
N ILE A 327 -19.06 -18.66 9.91
CA ILE A 327 -18.26 -19.22 8.82
C ILE A 327 -16.77 -18.93 9.02
N ARG A 328 -16.41 -17.72 9.46
CA ARG A 328 -15.01 -17.34 9.73
C ARG A 328 -14.43 -18.05 10.95
N SER A 329 -15.23 -18.27 12.00
CA SER A 329 -14.74 -18.84 13.26
C SER A 329 -14.73 -20.38 13.32
N GLU A 330 -15.50 -21.06 12.47
CA GLU A 330 -15.65 -22.51 12.54
C GLU A 330 -14.56 -23.22 11.74
N THR A 331 -13.71 -23.96 12.46
CA THR A 331 -12.60 -24.73 11.88
C THR A 331 -12.98 -26.18 11.54
N ASP A 332 -14.12 -26.69 12.01
CA ASP A 332 -14.58 -28.04 11.70
C ASP A 332 -15.34 -28.07 10.36
N SER A 333 -14.68 -28.60 9.32
CA SER A 333 -15.24 -28.72 7.97
C SER A 333 -16.56 -29.50 7.91
N GLN A 334 -16.79 -30.49 8.78
CA GLN A 334 -18.04 -31.24 8.80
C GLN A 334 -19.20 -30.45 9.41
N LYS A 335 -18.92 -29.59 10.39
CA LYS A 335 -19.94 -28.69 10.94
C LYS A 335 -20.28 -27.59 9.94
N LEU A 336 -19.25 -27.04 9.30
CA LEU A 336 -19.41 -26.05 8.24
C LEU A 336 -20.29 -26.62 7.11
N ASP A 337 -19.99 -27.81 6.60
CA ASP A 337 -20.81 -28.51 5.62
C ASP A 337 -22.28 -28.63 6.02
N LYS A 338 -22.53 -29.12 7.25
CA LYS A 338 -23.90 -29.30 7.75
C LYS A 338 -24.62 -27.97 7.87
N TYR A 339 -23.91 -26.92 8.24
CA TYR A 339 -24.44 -25.57 8.33
C TYR A 339 -24.85 -25.04 6.95
N PHE A 340 -23.94 -25.10 5.97
CA PHE A 340 -24.22 -24.72 4.57
C PHE A 340 -25.38 -25.54 4.00
N GLN A 341 -25.33 -26.87 4.10
CA GLN A 341 -26.37 -27.78 3.60
C GLN A 341 -27.75 -27.49 4.19
N LYS A 342 -27.81 -27.12 5.48
CA LYS A 342 -29.07 -26.81 6.16
C LYS A 342 -29.64 -25.46 5.73
N LYS A 343 -28.78 -24.47 5.45
CA LYS A 343 -29.21 -23.09 5.27
C LYS A 343 -29.37 -22.70 3.80
N TRP A 344 -28.41 -23.05 2.97
CA TRP A 344 -28.36 -22.69 1.55
C TRP A 344 -28.26 -23.92 0.63
N GLY A 345 -28.18 -25.11 1.22
CA GLY A 345 -28.02 -26.34 0.47
C GLY A 345 -26.59 -26.50 0.00
N ASP A 346 -26.45 -26.96 -1.23
CA ASP A 346 -25.16 -27.29 -1.80
C ASP A 346 -24.54 -26.06 -2.48
N LEU A 347 -23.49 -25.53 -1.85
CA LEU A 347 -22.70 -24.40 -2.35
C LEU A 347 -21.28 -24.85 -2.71
N PRO A 348 -20.59 -24.13 -3.62
CA PRO A 348 -19.23 -24.46 -4.02
C PRO A 348 -18.18 -24.27 -2.90
N TYR A 349 -18.38 -23.30 -2.00
CA TYR A 349 -17.37 -22.91 -1.01
C TYR A 349 -16.91 -24.03 -0.05
N PRO A 350 -17.80 -24.80 0.60
CA PRO A 350 -17.36 -25.95 1.41
C PRO A 350 -16.61 -27.02 0.60
N THR A 351 -16.90 -27.14 -0.70
CA THR A 351 -16.16 -28.06 -1.58
C THR A 351 -14.74 -27.54 -1.83
N ALA A 352 -14.59 -26.23 -2.05
CA ALA A 352 -13.28 -25.60 -2.25
C ALA A 352 -12.38 -25.73 -1.02
N LEU A 353 -12.89 -25.41 0.19
CA LEU A 353 -12.13 -25.54 1.44
C LEU A 353 -11.60 -26.97 1.66
N LYS A 354 -12.44 -27.99 1.41
CA LYS A 354 -12.01 -29.38 1.52
C LYS A 354 -10.95 -29.78 0.51
N ILE A 355 -10.95 -29.19 -0.69
CA ILE A 355 -9.93 -29.44 -1.70
C ILE A 355 -8.62 -28.80 -1.25
N GLN A 356 -8.70 -27.57 -0.77
CA GLN A 356 -7.57 -26.81 -0.26
C GLN A 356 -6.85 -27.54 0.89
N ASP A 357 -7.59 -28.10 1.83
CA ASP A 357 -7.05 -28.86 2.99
C ASP A 357 -6.42 -30.22 2.62
N MET A 358 -6.50 -30.63 1.35
CA MET A 358 -5.91 -31.89 0.91
C MET A 358 -4.44 -31.73 0.52
N GLU A 359 -3.65 -32.71 0.94
CA GLU A 359 -2.32 -32.94 0.38
C GLU A 359 -2.38 -33.20 -1.13
N GLU A 360 -1.34 -32.73 -1.81
CA GLU A 360 -1.16 -32.94 -3.24
C GLU A 360 -1.14 -34.43 -3.57
N SER A 361 -2.13 -34.84 -4.37
CA SER A 361 -2.35 -36.26 -4.67
C SER A 361 -3.25 -36.44 -5.88
N PRO A 362 -3.18 -37.58 -6.59
CA PRO A 362 -4.11 -37.92 -7.65
C PRO A 362 -5.59 -37.93 -7.21
N LEU A 363 -5.85 -38.03 -5.90
CA LEU A 363 -7.18 -37.90 -5.34
C LEU A 363 -7.65 -36.44 -5.30
N LYS A 364 -6.77 -35.49 -4.95
CA LYS A 364 -7.04 -34.04 -4.99
C LYS A 364 -7.39 -33.61 -6.40
N SER A 365 -6.58 -33.96 -7.41
CA SER A 365 -6.83 -33.61 -8.82
C SER A 365 -8.16 -34.18 -9.33
N LYS A 366 -8.54 -35.41 -8.91
CA LYS A 366 -9.87 -35.99 -9.22
C LYS A 366 -11.02 -35.22 -8.57
N ARG A 367 -10.83 -34.72 -7.34
CA ARG A 367 -11.84 -33.91 -6.65
C ARG A 367 -11.98 -32.53 -7.27
N ILE A 368 -10.87 -31.89 -7.65
CA ILE A 368 -10.87 -30.64 -8.42
C ILE A 368 -11.68 -30.82 -9.72
N ALA A 369 -11.36 -31.83 -10.52
CA ALA A 369 -12.08 -32.10 -11.77
C ALA A 369 -13.59 -32.34 -11.56
N ALA A 370 -13.97 -33.08 -10.51
CA ALA A 370 -15.37 -33.29 -10.15
C ALA A 370 -16.06 -31.99 -9.68
N ALA A 371 -15.34 -31.13 -8.96
CA ALA A 371 -15.84 -29.85 -8.48
C ALA A 371 -16.01 -28.85 -9.64
N LEU A 372 -15.07 -28.77 -10.58
CA LEU A 372 -15.17 -27.97 -11.80
C LEU A 372 -16.32 -28.43 -12.70
N ALA A 373 -16.55 -29.74 -12.83
CA ALA A 373 -17.70 -30.26 -13.59
C ALA A 373 -19.05 -29.81 -12.99
N ARG A 374 -19.08 -29.51 -11.69
CA ARG A 374 -20.27 -29.09 -10.96
C ARG A 374 -20.41 -27.57 -10.86
N PHE A 375 -19.29 -26.87 -10.68
CA PHE A 375 -19.19 -25.43 -10.45
C PHE A 375 -18.14 -24.80 -11.39
N PRO A 376 -18.38 -24.81 -12.72
CA PRO A 376 -17.35 -24.47 -13.71
C PRO A 376 -16.88 -23.01 -13.64
N ASN A 377 -17.71 -22.11 -13.10
CA ASN A 377 -17.42 -20.67 -13.05
C ASN A 377 -16.97 -20.20 -11.67
N TYR A 378 -16.73 -21.10 -10.73
CA TYR A 378 -16.43 -20.72 -9.36
C TYR A 378 -14.93 -20.49 -9.13
N GLY A 379 -14.56 -19.26 -8.81
CA GLY A 379 -13.17 -18.78 -8.79
C GLY A 379 -12.23 -19.61 -7.92
N LEU A 380 -12.56 -19.88 -6.66
CA LEU A 380 -11.67 -20.62 -5.76
C LEU A 380 -11.41 -22.06 -6.22
N ILE A 381 -12.37 -22.72 -6.88
CA ILE A 381 -12.12 -24.07 -7.44
C ILE A 381 -11.24 -23.98 -8.70
N LYS A 382 -11.39 -22.93 -9.52
CA LYS A 382 -10.49 -22.71 -10.66
C LYS A 382 -9.06 -22.46 -10.19
N LEU A 383 -8.87 -21.69 -9.11
CA LEU A 383 -7.54 -21.45 -8.54
C LEU A 383 -6.88 -22.75 -8.07
N GLU A 384 -7.62 -23.66 -7.43
CA GLU A 384 -7.09 -25.00 -7.08
C GLU A 384 -6.68 -25.83 -8.31
N ASP A 385 -7.43 -25.75 -9.41
CA ASP A 385 -7.03 -26.38 -10.69
C ASP A 385 -5.77 -25.75 -11.26
N MET A 386 -5.68 -24.43 -11.25
CA MET A 386 -4.51 -23.70 -11.73
C MET A 386 -3.26 -24.05 -10.91
N MET A 387 -3.37 -24.13 -9.58
CA MET A 387 -2.30 -24.60 -8.69
C MET A 387 -1.86 -26.04 -9.03
N ASN A 388 -2.81 -26.97 -9.20
CA ASN A 388 -2.47 -28.34 -9.61
C ASN A 388 -1.81 -28.37 -11.01
N ARG A 389 -2.17 -27.45 -11.92
CA ARG A 389 -1.56 -27.32 -13.25
C ARG A 389 -0.17 -26.68 -13.22
N ILE A 390 0.13 -25.81 -12.26
CA ILE A 390 1.48 -25.28 -12.03
C ILE A 390 2.43 -26.43 -11.70
N ILE A 391 2.08 -27.28 -10.74
CA ILE A 391 2.87 -28.46 -10.34
C ILE A 391 3.11 -29.41 -11.53
N GLU A 392 2.14 -29.52 -12.42
CA GLU A 392 2.22 -30.37 -13.61
C GLU A 392 2.91 -29.69 -14.82
N ASN A 393 3.38 -28.45 -14.71
CA ASN A 393 3.92 -27.64 -15.82
C ASN A 393 2.94 -27.48 -17.00
N ARG A 394 1.67 -27.21 -16.69
CA ARG A 394 0.58 -27.09 -17.68
C ARG A 394 -0.20 -25.78 -17.60
N LEU A 395 0.16 -24.85 -16.73
CA LEU A 395 -0.46 -23.53 -16.68
C LEU A 395 0.31 -22.57 -17.60
N ASN A 396 -0.39 -21.76 -18.39
CA ASN A 396 0.22 -20.78 -19.28
C ASN A 396 0.08 -19.36 -18.72
N GLU A 397 0.99 -18.48 -19.13
CA GLU A 397 0.98 -17.05 -18.77
C GLU A 397 -0.37 -16.37 -19.03
N GLU A 398 -1.02 -16.67 -20.16
CA GLU A 398 -2.31 -16.10 -20.56
C GLU A 398 -3.47 -16.42 -19.61
N GLU A 399 -3.28 -17.38 -18.69
CA GLU A 399 -4.34 -17.86 -17.80
C GLU A 399 -4.31 -17.21 -16.42
N ILE A 400 -3.21 -16.55 -16.02
CA ILE A 400 -2.99 -16.08 -14.63
C ILE A 400 -3.71 -14.76 -14.27
N TYR A 401 -4.61 -14.30 -15.13
CA TYR A 401 -5.32 -13.02 -15.01
C TYR A 401 -6.65 -13.16 -14.25
N TYR A 402 -7.09 -12.08 -13.59
CA TYR A 402 -8.35 -12.01 -12.84
C TYR A 402 -9.54 -12.55 -13.63
N GLN A 403 -9.70 -12.12 -14.88
CA GLN A 403 -10.85 -12.49 -15.71
C GLN A 403 -10.93 -14.00 -15.97
N SER A 404 -9.80 -14.70 -16.06
CA SER A 404 -9.77 -16.16 -16.22
C SER A 404 -10.38 -16.88 -15.01
N VAL A 405 -10.21 -16.29 -13.82
CA VAL A 405 -10.68 -16.83 -12.55
C VAL A 405 -12.11 -16.36 -12.26
N PHE A 406 -12.31 -15.05 -12.16
CA PHE A 406 -13.53 -14.43 -11.63
C PHE A 406 -14.47 -13.87 -12.70
N GLY A 407 -14.06 -13.85 -13.97
CA GLY A 407 -14.89 -13.34 -15.07
C GLY A 407 -15.17 -11.84 -14.93
N ASP A 408 -16.44 -11.46 -15.05
CA ASP A 408 -16.90 -10.06 -15.00
C ASP A 408 -17.28 -9.59 -13.58
N ARG A 409 -16.87 -10.31 -12.54
CA ARG A 409 -17.08 -9.85 -11.15
C ARG A 409 -16.37 -8.51 -10.98
N ARG A 410 -16.99 -7.62 -10.19
CA ARG A 410 -16.47 -6.28 -9.88
C ARG A 410 -16.06 -6.13 -8.43
N GLU A 411 -16.38 -7.11 -7.60
CA GLU A 411 -16.05 -7.13 -6.17
C GLU A 411 -15.56 -8.53 -5.81
N ILE A 412 -14.42 -8.62 -5.14
CA ILE A 412 -13.87 -9.84 -4.55
C ILE A 412 -13.48 -9.59 -3.09
N THR A 413 -13.37 -10.63 -2.29
CA THR A 413 -12.87 -10.51 -0.91
C THR A 413 -11.35 -10.47 -0.87
N SER A 414 -10.78 -10.02 0.25
CA SER A 414 -9.33 -10.14 0.54
C SER A 414 -8.85 -11.59 0.42
N ALA A 415 -9.66 -12.55 0.91
CA ALA A 415 -9.36 -13.98 0.79
C ALA A 415 -9.28 -14.43 -0.69
N GLU A 416 -10.18 -13.96 -1.55
CA GLU A 416 -10.15 -14.28 -2.99
C GLU A 416 -8.94 -13.64 -3.69
N TYR A 417 -8.63 -12.39 -3.35
CA TYR A 417 -7.44 -11.69 -3.84
C TYR A 417 -6.17 -12.43 -3.44
N ALA A 418 -6.04 -12.76 -2.15
CA ALA A 418 -4.87 -13.45 -1.62
C ALA A 418 -4.62 -14.78 -2.34
N ARG A 419 -5.70 -15.51 -2.67
CA ARG A 419 -5.64 -16.77 -3.42
C ARG A 419 -5.22 -16.60 -4.87
N LEU A 420 -5.65 -15.53 -5.53
CA LEU A 420 -5.23 -15.19 -6.88
C LEU A 420 -3.72 -14.90 -6.90
N GLN A 421 -3.25 -14.06 -5.98
CA GLN A 421 -1.85 -13.70 -5.91
C GLN A 421 -0.96 -14.88 -5.48
N THR A 422 -1.42 -15.73 -4.56
CA THR A 422 -0.72 -16.99 -4.21
C THR A 422 -0.55 -17.90 -5.44
N MET A 423 -1.55 -17.95 -6.32
CA MET A 423 -1.46 -18.72 -7.56
C MET A 423 -0.42 -18.13 -8.53
N ARG A 424 -0.38 -16.80 -8.68
CA ARG A 424 0.64 -16.12 -9.48
C ARG A 424 2.05 -16.31 -8.94
N LEU A 425 2.21 -16.19 -7.62
CA LEU A 425 3.45 -16.50 -6.93
C LEU A 425 3.91 -17.92 -7.28
N GLY A 426 3.03 -18.92 -7.14
CA GLY A 426 3.34 -20.30 -7.53
C GLY A 426 3.75 -20.44 -9.00
N TYR A 427 3.10 -19.70 -9.91
CA TYR A 427 3.44 -19.72 -11.34
C TYR A 427 4.84 -19.12 -11.60
N PHE A 428 5.17 -17.97 -10.99
CA PHE A 428 6.48 -17.32 -11.15
C PHE A 428 7.61 -18.12 -10.52
N LEU A 429 7.39 -18.71 -9.34
CA LEU A 429 8.33 -19.65 -8.73
C LEU A 429 8.62 -20.82 -9.68
N GLN A 430 7.59 -21.42 -10.26
CA GLN A 430 7.74 -22.59 -11.13
C GLN A 430 8.47 -22.29 -12.44
N CYS A 431 8.30 -21.08 -12.97
CA CYS A 431 8.94 -20.65 -14.22
C CYS A 431 10.25 -19.89 -13.99
N GLU A 432 10.71 -19.79 -12.73
CA GLU A 432 11.89 -19.03 -12.32
C GLU A 432 11.86 -17.57 -12.82
N ASN A 433 10.66 -16.96 -12.85
CA ASN A 433 10.46 -15.62 -13.39
C ASN A 433 10.61 -14.55 -12.30
N LEU A 434 11.83 -14.06 -12.13
CA LEU A 434 12.18 -13.02 -11.16
C LEU A 434 11.42 -11.70 -11.40
N ALA A 435 11.27 -11.25 -12.65
CA ALA A 435 10.57 -10.00 -12.95
C ALA A 435 9.07 -10.05 -12.63
N GLY A 436 8.43 -11.19 -12.89
CA GLY A 436 7.04 -11.43 -12.50
C GLY A 436 6.87 -11.46 -10.98
N LEU A 437 7.79 -12.10 -10.27
CA LEU A 437 7.80 -12.12 -8.81
C LEU A 437 7.99 -10.72 -8.21
N GLU A 438 8.95 -9.97 -8.73
CA GLU A 438 9.26 -8.61 -8.29
C GLU A 438 8.09 -7.66 -8.53
N SER A 439 7.47 -7.73 -9.72
CA SER A 439 6.27 -6.94 -10.01
C SER A 439 5.09 -7.27 -9.07
N LEU A 440 5.02 -8.51 -8.58
CA LEU A 440 3.98 -8.96 -7.67
C LEU A 440 4.21 -8.42 -6.26
N TYR A 441 5.48 -8.26 -5.85
CA TYR A 441 5.87 -7.60 -4.61
C TYR A 441 5.37 -6.15 -4.59
N TYR A 442 5.76 -5.34 -5.58
CA TYR A 442 5.32 -3.94 -5.66
C TYR A 442 3.80 -3.78 -5.80
N ASP A 443 3.12 -4.64 -6.58
CA ASP A 443 1.65 -4.58 -6.74
C ASP A 443 0.91 -4.79 -5.41
N ILE A 444 1.39 -5.72 -4.58
CA ILE A 444 0.75 -6.03 -3.28
C ILE A 444 1.11 -4.97 -2.25
N GLU A 445 2.35 -4.51 -2.23
CA GLU A 445 2.81 -3.43 -1.36
C GLU A 445 2.01 -2.14 -1.62
N GLU A 446 1.83 -1.76 -2.89
CA GLU A 446 1.03 -0.59 -3.28
C GLU A 446 -0.46 -0.75 -2.91
N GLU A 447 -1.05 -1.93 -3.10
CA GLU A 447 -2.47 -2.15 -2.80
C GLU A 447 -2.75 -2.18 -1.28
N PHE A 448 -1.78 -2.61 -0.46
CA PHE A 448 -2.01 -2.94 0.95
C PHE A 448 -1.05 -2.32 1.97
N GLU A 449 -0.21 -1.34 1.58
CA GLU A 449 0.81 -0.63 2.42
C GLU A 449 0.74 -1.02 3.89
N PHE A 450 1.71 -1.82 4.35
CA PHE A 450 1.77 -2.56 5.62
C PHE A 450 0.88 -2.01 6.76
N ASP A 451 -0.44 -2.22 6.66
CA ASP A 451 -1.42 -1.74 7.64
C ASP A 451 -1.42 -2.71 8.83
N ASP A 452 -1.21 -2.21 10.04
CA ASP A 452 -1.32 -2.99 11.29
C ASP A 452 -2.66 -3.74 11.44
N ASN A 453 -3.68 -3.38 10.64
CA ASN A 453 -4.98 -4.05 10.56
C ASN A 453 -5.20 -4.84 9.25
N LEU A 454 -4.12 -5.29 8.60
CA LEU A 454 -4.16 -6.18 7.45
C LEU A 454 -5.06 -7.40 7.71
N ASP A 455 -5.92 -7.70 6.73
CA ASP A 455 -6.68 -8.95 6.76
C ASP A 455 -5.70 -10.13 6.83
N GLU A 456 -5.98 -11.11 7.70
CA GLU A 456 -5.08 -12.25 7.98
C GLU A 456 -4.59 -12.95 6.70
N HIS A 457 -5.43 -13.00 5.65
CA HIS A 457 -5.05 -13.60 4.38
C HIS A 457 -4.00 -12.81 3.60
N ILE A 458 -4.00 -11.48 3.72
CA ILE A 458 -3.03 -10.59 3.07
C ILE A 458 -1.70 -10.64 3.82
N GLY A 459 -1.72 -10.58 5.16
CA GLY A 459 -0.49 -10.70 5.95
C GLY A 459 0.26 -12.00 5.65
N VAL A 460 -0.44 -13.14 5.63
CA VAL A 460 0.17 -14.44 5.25
C VAL A 460 0.71 -14.43 3.82
N LEU A 461 0.03 -13.76 2.88
CA LEU A 461 0.50 -13.64 1.50
C LEU A 461 1.79 -12.81 1.42
N GLN A 462 1.86 -11.66 2.09
CA GLN A 462 3.04 -10.80 2.10
C GLN A 462 4.25 -11.55 2.68
N SER A 463 4.10 -12.23 3.81
CA SER A 463 5.20 -13.03 4.39
C SER A 463 5.66 -14.13 3.43
N LEU A 464 4.73 -14.84 2.77
CA LEU A 464 5.07 -15.88 1.81
C LEU A 464 5.78 -15.32 0.57
N LEU A 465 5.31 -14.17 0.07
CA LEU A 465 5.87 -13.49 -1.09
C LEU A 465 7.29 -13.03 -0.81
N LEU A 466 7.52 -12.37 0.32
CA LEU A 466 8.84 -11.88 0.72
C LEU A 466 9.85 -13.02 0.91
N ALA A 467 9.43 -14.09 1.61
CA ALA A 467 10.26 -15.29 1.74
C ALA A 467 10.63 -15.91 0.39
N SER A 468 9.66 -15.98 -0.52
CA SER A 468 9.86 -16.51 -1.87
C SER A 468 10.78 -15.61 -2.71
N ARG A 469 10.61 -14.29 -2.59
CA ARG A 469 11.43 -13.26 -3.24
C ARG A 469 12.89 -13.38 -2.86
N ILE A 470 13.18 -13.45 -1.56
CA ILE A 470 14.55 -13.63 -1.05
C ILE A 470 15.14 -14.96 -1.52
N ALA A 471 14.38 -16.06 -1.40
CA ALA A 471 14.86 -17.39 -1.76
C ALA A 471 15.18 -17.52 -3.27
N MET A 472 14.34 -16.94 -4.12
CA MET A 472 14.56 -16.96 -5.57
C MET A 472 15.77 -16.12 -5.98
N LEU A 473 15.90 -14.90 -5.44
CA LEU A 473 17.05 -14.05 -5.71
C LEU A 473 18.35 -14.74 -5.31
N ARG A 474 18.37 -15.35 -4.11
CA ARG A 474 19.52 -16.13 -3.62
C ARG A 474 19.91 -17.25 -4.57
N ASN A 475 18.95 -18.01 -5.07
CA ASN A 475 19.23 -19.10 -6.00
C ASN A 475 19.79 -18.57 -7.33
N ALA A 476 19.23 -17.50 -7.87
CA ALA A 476 19.71 -16.88 -9.10
C ALA A 476 21.15 -16.35 -8.96
N LEU A 477 21.49 -15.72 -7.84
CA LEU A 477 22.83 -15.22 -7.56
C LEU A 477 23.86 -16.35 -7.41
N LEU A 478 23.50 -17.44 -6.73
CA LEU A 478 24.36 -18.62 -6.60
C LEU A 478 24.62 -19.30 -7.95
N GLU A 479 23.65 -19.29 -8.86
CA GLU A 479 23.83 -19.80 -10.22
C GLU A 479 24.79 -18.93 -11.02
N LEU A 480 24.73 -17.60 -10.89
CA LEU A 480 25.62 -16.67 -11.55
C LEU A 480 27.08 -16.79 -11.07
N ASP A 481 27.32 -16.99 -9.77
CA ASP A 481 28.67 -17.18 -9.20
C ASP A 481 29.31 -18.53 -9.59
N SER A 482 28.48 -19.50 -10.01
CA SER A 482 28.93 -20.82 -10.44
C SER A 482 29.33 -20.91 -11.93
N GLN A 483 29.10 -19.85 -12.71
CA GLN A 483 29.40 -19.75 -14.15
C GLN A 483 30.72 -19.00 -14.41
#